data_AF-A0A358SRU0-F1
#
_entry.id   AF-A0A358SRU0-F1
#
_cell.length_a   1.000
_cell.length_b   1.000
_cell.length_c   1.000
_cell.angle_alpha   90.00
_cell.angle_beta   90.00
_cell.angle_gamma   90.00
#
_symmetry.space_group_name_H-M   'P 1'
#
loop_
_entity.id
_entity.type
_entity.pdbx_description
1 polymer ?
#
loop_
_entity_poly.entity_id
_entity_poly.type
_entity_poly.pdbx_seq_one_letter_code
_entity_poly.pdbx_strand_id
1 'polypeptide(L)'
;MPSVDALLASPPLAGLARVSTRGGSREVTQLRLAEEFADLGEAPAGSLVMLGRAASGSATDYRFDMGMRWAAIRGVAAVAAFSAERWRPPVTAIDIAERADIALVSVPSGIELTGLIQAVMREIGGGAELALARAAAGLAAVTQADAAAADLESLRESAALALGTEIELRAPADDEVGATIAAGEAAVGHLTAPAARGDMAIAARLVLHAAAAAAGRRLDAAARASELPIRSRSGLLSELLMSESAATCWSGRAS
;
A
#
# COMPACT_ATOMS: atom_id res chain seq x y z
N MET A 1 8.73 -1.06 0.51
CA MET A 1 8.87 0.41 0.68
C MET A 1 10.08 0.88 -0.14
N PRO A 2 10.31 2.17 -0.44
CA PRO A 2 11.49 2.56 -1.23
C PRO A 2 12.78 2.31 -0.42
N SER A 3 13.84 1.86 -1.10
CA SER A 3 15.18 1.82 -0.52
C SER A 3 15.76 3.23 -0.39
N VAL A 4 16.81 3.40 0.42
CA VAL A 4 17.50 4.69 0.53
C VAL A 4 18.02 5.15 -0.83
N ASP A 5 18.63 4.27 -1.63
CA ASP A 5 19.12 4.64 -2.97
C ASP A 5 17.96 5.03 -3.91
N ALA A 6 16.79 4.40 -3.80
CA ALA A 6 15.61 4.79 -4.57
C ALA A 6 15.06 6.17 -4.16
N LEU A 7 15.07 6.48 -2.85
CA LEU A 7 14.72 7.81 -2.35
C LEU A 7 15.68 8.87 -2.91
N LEU A 8 16.99 8.63 -2.84
CA LEU A 8 18.01 9.58 -3.32
C LEU A 8 17.98 9.77 -4.84
N ALA A 9 17.53 8.77 -5.60
CA ALA A 9 17.33 8.88 -7.04
C ALA A 9 16.06 9.66 -7.43
N SER A 10 15.17 9.95 -6.46
CA SER A 10 13.92 10.63 -6.74
C SER A 10 14.15 12.13 -7.03
N PRO A 11 13.53 12.70 -8.08
CA PRO A 11 13.73 14.11 -8.46
C PRO A 11 13.55 15.13 -7.33
N PRO A 12 12.56 15.00 -6.41
CA PRO A 12 12.40 15.92 -5.29
C PRO A 12 13.58 15.92 -4.30
N LEU A 13 14.38 14.86 -4.31
CA LEU A 13 15.50 14.61 -3.40
C LEU A 13 16.86 14.68 -4.12
N ALA A 14 16.91 15.12 -5.38
CA ALA A 14 18.12 15.15 -6.21
C ALA A 14 19.29 15.98 -5.64
N GLY A 15 19.03 16.82 -4.62
CA GLY A 15 20.06 17.56 -3.88
C GLY A 15 20.74 16.76 -2.76
N LEU A 16 20.18 15.63 -2.36
CA LEU A 16 20.76 14.77 -1.34
C LEU A 16 21.85 13.88 -1.94
N ALA A 17 22.94 13.68 -1.20
CA ALA A 17 24.06 12.88 -1.68
C ALA A 17 24.49 11.85 -0.64
N ARG A 18 24.51 10.57 -1.01
CA ARG A 18 25.11 9.53 -0.17
C ARG A 18 26.62 9.74 -0.06
N VAL A 19 27.14 9.72 1.17
CA VAL A 19 28.57 9.87 1.47
C VAL A 19 29.22 8.57 1.92
N SER A 20 28.43 7.61 2.44
CA SER A 20 28.91 6.24 2.69
C SER A 20 29.03 5.45 1.39
N THR A 21 29.92 4.46 1.32
CA THR A 21 30.02 3.61 0.11
C THR A 21 28.96 2.50 0.08
N ARG A 22 28.45 2.10 1.25
CA ARG A 22 27.38 1.08 1.46
C ARG A 22 26.15 1.66 2.17
N GLY A 23 25.14 0.83 2.47
CA GLY A 23 23.95 1.22 3.25
C GLY A 23 22.71 1.64 2.46
N GLY A 24 22.77 1.61 1.12
CA GLY A 24 21.72 2.16 0.26
C GLY A 24 20.51 1.24 0.00
N SER A 25 20.64 -0.06 0.28
CA SER A 25 19.66 -1.08 -0.07
C SER A 25 18.51 -1.25 0.92
N ARG A 26 18.67 -0.76 2.16
CA ARG A 26 17.62 -0.91 3.18
C ARG A 26 16.38 -0.11 2.84
N GLU A 27 15.22 -0.71 3.07
CA GLU A 27 13.94 -0.04 2.95
C GLU A 27 13.76 1.02 4.04
N VAL A 28 13.21 2.17 3.63
CA VAL A 28 12.86 3.25 4.54
C VAL A 28 11.36 3.21 4.79
N THR A 29 10.97 3.00 6.05
CA THR A 29 9.56 2.87 6.47
C THR A 29 9.04 4.16 7.11
N GLN A 30 9.93 4.98 7.67
CA GLN A 30 9.59 6.21 8.34
C GLN A 30 10.74 7.21 8.39
N LEU A 31 10.39 8.46 8.66
CA LEU A 31 11.33 9.56 8.88
C LEU A 31 11.33 9.93 10.37
N ARG A 32 12.51 10.18 10.94
CA ARG A 32 12.68 10.71 12.30
C ARG A 32 13.58 11.93 12.28
N LEU A 33 13.19 12.97 13.01
CA LEU A 33 14.05 14.11 13.29
C LEU A 33 14.79 13.85 14.61
N ALA A 34 16.10 13.99 14.62
CA ALA A 34 16.96 13.85 15.78
C ALA A 34 17.63 15.20 16.07
N GLU A 35 17.30 15.80 17.20
CA GLU A 35 17.92 17.05 17.67
C GLU A 35 19.18 16.76 18.49
N GLU A 36 19.31 15.53 19.00
CA GLU A 36 20.48 15.04 19.70
C GLU A 36 20.91 13.65 19.20
N PHE A 37 22.19 13.29 19.40
CA PHE A 37 22.67 11.96 19.01
C PHE A 37 22.09 10.82 19.85
N ALA A 38 21.51 11.11 21.02
CA ALA A 38 20.81 10.12 21.82
C ALA A 38 19.54 9.59 21.10
N ASP A 39 18.88 10.44 20.32
CA ASP A 39 17.65 10.13 19.58
C ASP A 39 17.86 9.01 18.53
N LEU A 40 19.11 8.85 18.05
CA LEU A 40 19.50 7.74 17.17
C LEU A 40 19.25 6.37 17.81
N GLY A 41 19.36 6.27 19.15
CA GLY A 41 19.10 5.05 19.90
C GLY A 41 17.61 4.76 20.15
N GLU A 42 16.74 5.75 19.92
CA GLU A 42 15.30 5.62 20.06
C GLU A 42 14.60 5.35 18.71
N ALA A 43 15.28 5.65 17.60
CA ALA A 43 14.78 5.44 16.26
C ALA A 43 14.36 3.97 16.03
N PRO A 44 13.15 3.71 15.49
CA PRO A 44 12.74 2.37 15.10
C PRO A 44 13.55 1.83 13.91
N ALA A 45 13.56 0.52 13.73
CA ALA A 45 14.19 -0.13 12.58
C ALA A 45 13.60 0.37 11.25
N GLY A 46 14.44 0.49 10.22
CA GLY A 46 14.03 1.00 8.91
C GLY A 46 13.79 2.51 8.86
N SER A 47 14.15 3.26 9.90
CA SER A 47 14.03 4.73 9.89
C SER A 47 15.13 5.39 9.06
N LEU A 48 14.77 6.44 8.33
CA LEU A 48 15.71 7.48 7.90
C LEU A 48 15.72 8.55 8.98
N VAL A 49 16.86 8.74 9.65
CA VAL A 49 17.03 9.73 10.70
C VAL A 49 17.65 10.98 10.11
N MET A 50 17.03 12.13 10.30
CA MET A 50 17.52 13.43 9.90
C MET A 50 18.02 14.18 11.13
N LEU A 51 19.29 14.56 11.13
CA LEU A 51 19.86 15.37 12.19
C LEU A 51 19.38 16.82 12.03
N GLY A 52 18.97 17.44 13.14
CA GLY A 52 18.74 18.87 13.21
C GLY A 52 20.01 19.66 12.85
N ARG A 53 19.88 20.96 12.58
CA ARG A 53 21.02 21.78 12.15
C ARG A 53 22.13 21.84 13.20
N ALA A 54 21.76 21.93 14.47
CA ALA A 54 22.71 21.92 15.59
C ALA A 54 23.45 20.57 15.69
N ALA A 55 22.70 19.46 15.71
CA ALA A 55 23.28 18.11 15.73
C ALA A 55 24.18 17.84 14.51
N SER A 56 23.78 18.30 13.32
CA SER A 56 24.58 18.17 12.10
C SER A 56 25.93 18.89 12.21
N GLY A 57 25.95 20.08 12.82
CA GLY A 57 27.18 20.84 13.07
C GLY A 57 28.16 20.14 14.01
N SER A 58 27.67 19.27 14.90
CA SER A 58 28.48 18.47 15.82
C SER A 58 28.70 17.03 15.36
N ALA A 59 28.26 16.67 14.15
CA ALA A 59 28.32 15.29 13.61
C ALA A 59 29.73 14.89 13.14
N THR A 60 30.74 15.39 13.84
CA THR A 60 32.17 15.07 13.72
C THR A 60 32.75 14.59 15.05
N ASP A 61 31.97 14.66 16.13
CA ASP A 61 32.45 14.41 17.49
C ASP A 61 32.27 12.96 17.91
N TYR A 62 33.01 12.54 18.94
CA TYR A 62 32.89 11.18 19.52
C TYR A 62 31.45 10.80 19.93
N ARG A 63 30.63 11.79 20.33
CA ARG A 63 29.23 11.54 20.68
C ARG A 63 28.42 11.03 19.48
N PHE A 64 28.78 11.45 18.26
CA PHE A 64 28.16 10.97 17.04
C PHE A 64 28.49 9.49 16.80
N ASP A 65 29.75 9.06 17.01
CA ASP A 65 30.15 7.65 16.92
C ASP A 65 29.34 6.77 17.88
N MET A 66 29.10 7.24 19.11
CA MET A 66 28.27 6.53 20.08
C MET A 66 26.81 6.44 19.60
N GLY A 67 26.24 7.52 19.09
CA GLY A 67 24.91 7.52 18.48
C GLY A 67 24.79 6.54 17.30
N MET A 68 25.81 6.47 16.44
CA MET A 68 25.87 5.54 15.31
C MET A 68 25.90 4.07 15.75
N ARG A 69 26.57 3.75 16.87
CA ARG A 69 26.53 2.39 17.44
C ARG A 69 25.12 2.01 17.90
N TRP A 70 24.39 2.94 18.51
CA TRP A 70 23.00 2.70 18.88
C TRP A 70 22.09 2.57 17.64
N ALA A 71 22.27 3.43 16.64
CA ALA A 71 21.55 3.33 15.37
C ALA A 71 21.75 1.96 14.69
N ALA A 72 22.98 1.42 14.76
CA ALA A 72 23.29 0.09 14.25
C ALA A 72 22.53 -1.01 15.01
N ILE A 73 22.49 -0.96 16.33
CA ILE A 73 21.72 -1.91 17.17
C ILE A 73 20.23 -1.86 16.83
N ARG A 74 19.70 -0.66 16.57
CA ARG A 74 18.29 -0.42 16.28
C ARG A 74 17.87 -0.72 14.85
N GLY A 75 18.82 -1.01 13.95
CA GLY A 75 18.53 -1.28 12.55
C GLY A 75 18.06 -0.05 11.77
N VAL A 76 18.59 1.14 12.08
CA VAL A 76 18.36 2.36 11.30
C VAL A 76 18.78 2.13 9.83
N ALA A 77 18.06 2.71 8.88
CA ALA A 77 18.35 2.55 7.46
C ALA A 77 19.32 3.62 6.95
N ALA A 78 19.14 4.88 7.39
CA ALA A 78 19.98 5.99 6.99
C ALA A 78 20.08 7.07 8.07
N VAL A 79 21.18 7.82 8.06
CA VAL A 79 21.39 9.04 8.85
C VAL A 79 21.77 10.18 7.91
N ALA A 80 21.01 11.27 7.95
CA ALA A 80 21.18 12.44 7.11
C ALA A 80 21.61 13.65 7.94
N ALA A 81 22.61 14.41 7.49
CA ALA A 81 23.10 15.61 8.16
C ALA A 81 23.17 16.81 7.23
N PHE A 82 22.84 17.99 7.75
CA PHE A 82 22.98 19.26 7.03
C PHE A 82 24.44 19.71 6.98
N SER A 83 24.90 20.08 5.79
CA SER A 83 26.23 20.66 5.61
C SER A 83 26.22 21.70 4.48
N ALA A 84 27.01 22.76 4.63
CA ALA A 84 27.16 23.78 3.59
C ALA A 84 27.91 23.24 2.36
N GLU A 85 28.82 22.30 2.60
CA GLU A 85 29.48 21.51 1.58
C GLU A 85 28.97 20.07 1.63
N ARG A 86 29.70 19.14 1.00
CA ARG A 86 29.45 17.72 1.18
C ARG A 86 29.87 17.32 2.60
N TRP A 87 28.94 16.77 3.37
CA TRP A 87 29.20 16.29 4.72
C TRP A 87 30.35 15.27 4.72
N ARG A 88 31.28 15.43 5.67
CA ARG A 88 32.44 14.56 5.89
C ARG A 88 32.36 13.97 7.30
N PRO A 89 31.68 12.83 7.49
CA PRO A 89 31.63 12.16 8.78
C PRO A 89 33.03 11.67 9.21
N PRO A 90 33.25 11.44 10.52
CA PRO A 90 34.45 10.76 11.00
C PRO A 90 34.62 9.38 10.35
N VAL A 91 35.87 8.97 10.12
CA VAL A 91 36.18 7.64 9.54
C VAL A 91 35.57 6.52 10.38
N THR A 92 35.61 6.64 11.70
CA THR A 92 34.99 5.70 12.64
C THR A 92 33.48 5.60 12.45
N ALA A 93 32.78 6.72 12.24
CA ALA A 93 31.35 6.71 11.94
C ALA A 93 31.04 6.06 10.58
N ILE A 94 31.88 6.29 9.57
CA ILE A 94 31.78 5.61 8.26
C ILE A 94 31.94 4.10 8.43
N ASP A 95 32.98 3.65 9.15
CA ASP A 95 33.22 2.23 9.40
C ASP A 95 32.05 1.56 10.14
N ILE A 96 31.45 2.25 11.12
CA ILE A 96 30.26 1.76 11.82
C ILE A 96 29.08 1.67 10.86
N ALA A 97 28.83 2.71 10.07
CA ALA A 97 27.72 2.77 9.13
C ALA A 97 27.83 1.66 8.07
N GLU A 98 29.01 1.47 7.48
CA GLU A 98 29.23 0.46 6.45
C GLU A 98 29.10 -0.97 6.96
N ARG A 99 29.53 -1.24 8.21
CA ARG A 99 29.35 -2.55 8.85
C ARG A 99 27.90 -2.83 9.22
N ALA A 100 27.15 -1.79 9.57
CA ALA A 100 25.74 -1.88 9.95
C ALA A 100 24.76 -1.74 8.78
N ASP A 101 25.27 -1.54 7.56
CA ASP A 101 24.50 -1.24 6.36
C ASP A 101 23.58 -0.01 6.53
N ILE A 102 24.12 1.07 7.12
CA ILE A 102 23.46 2.36 7.29
C ILE A 102 23.98 3.33 6.21
N ALA A 103 23.09 3.93 5.44
CA ALA A 103 23.48 5.00 4.53
C ALA A 103 23.73 6.32 5.27
N LEU A 104 24.87 6.95 5.01
CA LEU A 104 25.13 8.32 5.45
C LEU A 104 24.81 9.28 4.31
N VAL A 105 23.98 10.29 4.57
CA VAL A 105 23.44 11.20 3.56
C VAL A 105 23.79 12.65 3.90
N SER A 106 24.39 13.36 2.95
CA SER A 106 24.62 14.79 3.02
C SER A 106 23.39 15.55 2.51
N VAL A 107 22.90 16.47 3.32
CA VAL A 107 21.83 17.42 2.98
C VAL A 107 22.44 18.80 2.81
N PRO A 108 22.28 19.47 1.65
CA PRO A 108 22.73 20.86 1.49
C PRO A 108 22.08 21.79 2.50
N SER A 109 22.86 22.68 3.13
CA SER A 109 22.39 23.58 4.18
C SER A 109 21.29 24.55 3.73
N GLY A 110 21.25 24.88 2.44
CA GLY A 110 20.23 25.74 1.83
C GLY A 110 18.85 25.09 1.66
N ILE A 111 18.72 23.77 1.86
CA ILE A 111 17.42 23.10 1.81
C ILE A 111 16.62 23.44 3.07
N GLU A 112 15.34 23.76 2.87
CA GLU A 112 14.38 24.00 3.93
C GLU A 112 13.92 22.66 4.54
N LEU A 113 13.97 22.53 5.87
CA LEU A 113 13.79 21.27 6.59
C LEU A 113 12.36 20.74 6.46
N THR A 114 11.35 21.60 6.61
CA THR A 114 9.95 21.20 6.54
C THR A 114 9.59 20.68 5.15
N GLY A 115 10.01 21.37 4.09
CA GLY A 115 9.84 20.93 2.71
C GLY A 115 10.56 19.62 2.42
N LEU A 116 11.75 19.42 2.97
CA LEU A 116 12.47 18.15 2.87
C LEU A 116 11.75 17.00 3.58
N ILE A 117 11.27 17.24 4.81
CA ILE A 117 10.47 16.26 5.58
C ILE A 117 9.24 15.85 4.77
N GLN A 118 8.51 16.81 4.20
CA GLN A 118 7.33 16.53 3.37
C GLN A 118 7.68 15.73 2.12
N ALA A 119 8.75 16.09 1.42
CA ALA A 119 9.21 15.37 0.24
C ALA A 119 9.57 13.91 0.57
N VAL A 120 10.37 13.69 1.62
CA VAL A 120 10.75 12.34 2.06
C VAL A 120 9.53 11.53 2.50
N MET A 121 8.62 12.12 3.28
CA MET A 121 7.38 11.43 3.70
C MET A 121 6.50 11.02 2.52
N ARG A 122 6.42 11.86 1.47
CA ARG A 122 5.67 11.55 0.26
C ARG A 122 6.28 10.38 -0.51
N GLU A 123 7.60 10.36 -0.64
CA GLU A 123 8.30 9.26 -1.32
C GLU A 123 8.23 7.96 -0.50
N ILE A 124 8.38 8.01 0.83
CA ILE A 124 8.14 6.84 1.71
C ILE A 124 6.71 6.33 1.56
N GLY A 125 5.73 7.23 1.46
CA GLY A 125 4.32 6.92 1.20
C GLY A 125 4.02 6.38 -0.20
N GLY A 126 5.05 6.17 -1.04
CA GLY A 126 4.92 5.54 -2.34
C GLY A 126 4.48 6.48 -3.46
N GLY A 127 4.70 7.80 -3.32
CA GLY A 127 4.61 8.85 -4.35
C GLY A 127 3.32 8.90 -5.17
N ALA A 128 2.61 10.05 -5.19
CA ALA A 128 1.36 10.21 -5.93
C ALA A 128 1.36 9.67 -7.38
N GLU A 129 2.46 9.84 -8.11
CA GLU A 129 2.58 9.33 -9.48
C GLU A 129 2.60 7.80 -9.54
N LEU A 130 3.40 7.15 -8.71
CA LEU A 130 3.45 5.69 -8.63
C LEU A 130 2.12 5.13 -8.11
N ALA A 131 1.56 5.75 -7.06
CA ALA A 131 0.25 5.39 -6.54
C ALA A 131 -0.84 5.49 -7.62
N LEU A 132 -0.88 6.59 -8.39
CA LEU A 132 -1.84 6.77 -9.46
C LEU A 132 -1.63 5.76 -10.60
N ALA A 133 -0.38 5.50 -10.99
CA ALA A 133 -0.05 4.51 -12.01
C ALA A 133 -0.50 3.10 -11.58
N ARG A 134 -0.29 2.74 -10.30
CA ARG A 134 -0.75 1.47 -9.71
C ARG A 134 -2.27 1.40 -9.62
N ALA A 135 -2.93 2.48 -9.21
CA ALA A 135 -4.39 2.56 -9.18
C ALA A 135 -4.98 2.38 -10.58
N ALA A 136 -4.44 3.08 -11.59
CA ALA A 136 -4.88 2.98 -12.97
C ALA A 136 -4.70 1.55 -13.53
N ALA A 137 -3.53 0.95 -13.32
CA ALA A 137 -3.25 -0.42 -13.72
C ALA A 137 -4.19 -1.43 -13.00
N GLY A 138 -4.42 -1.25 -11.70
CA GLY A 138 -5.33 -2.10 -10.92
C GLY A 138 -6.78 -2.00 -11.40
N LEU A 139 -7.27 -0.78 -11.65
CA LEU A 139 -8.62 -0.57 -12.19
C LEU A 139 -8.79 -1.17 -13.58
N ALA A 140 -7.78 -1.06 -14.44
CA ALA A 140 -7.78 -1.69 -15.75
C ALA A 140 -7.81 -3.22 -15.65
N ALA A 141 -7.00 -3.81 -14.76
CA ALA A 141 -6.98 -5.24 -14.51
C ALA A 141 -8.33 -5.76 -13.98
N VAL A 142 -8.95 -5.04 -13.03
CA VAL A 142 -10.29 -5.38 -12.52
C VAL A 142 -11.33 -5.31 -13.63
N THR A 143 -11.29 -4.26 -14.45
CA THR A 143 -12.24 -4.09 -15.58
C THR A 143 -12.08 -5.20 -16.61
N GLN A 144 -10.84 -5.59 -16.92
CA GLN A 144 -10.54 -6.68 -17.83
C GLN A 144 -11.00 -8.04 -17.27
N ALA A 145 -10.76 -8.31 -15.98
CA ALA A 145 -11.20 -9.52 -15.31
C ALA A 145 -12.74 -9.62 -15.23
N ASP A 146 -13.42 -8.50 -14.97
CA ASP A 146 -14.88 -8.42 -14.96
C ASP A 146 -15.44 -8.75 -16.37
N ALA A 147 -14.90 -8.10 -17.40
CA ALA A 147 -15.28 -8.32 -18.79
C ALA A 147 -14.98 -9.76 -19.28
N ALA A 148 -13.87 -10.35 -18.85
CA ALA A 148 -13.47 -11.72 -19.18
C ALA A 148 -14.27 -12.78 -18.41
N ALA A 149 -15.22 -12.37 -17.59
CA ALA A 149 -15.97 -13.26 -16.74
C ALA A 149 -15.07 -14.10 -15.78
N ALA A 150 -13.94 -13.55 -15.32
CA ALA A 150 -13.01 -14.22 -14.39
C ALA A 150 -13.62 -14.48 -12.99
N ASP A 151 -13.29 -15.61 -12.37
CA ASP A 151 -13.73 -15.92 -11.01
C ASP A 151 -13.13 -14.97 -9.95
N LEU A 152 -13.62 -15.07 -8.71
CA LEU A 152 -13.21 -14.19 -7.61
C LEU A 152 -11.70 -14.27 -7.34
N GLU A 153 -11.12 -15.46 -7.47
CA GLU A 153 -9.71 -15.69 -7.20
C GLU A 153 -8.83 -15.07 -8.28
N SER A 154 -9.17 -15.26 -9.56
CA SER A 154 -8.48 -14.64 -10.68
C SER A 154 -8.57 -13.12 -10.67
N LEU A 155 -9.71 -12.57 -10.23
CA LEU A 155 -9.89 -11.13 -10.04
C LEU A 155 -9.02 -10.59 -8.90
N ARG A 156 -8.97 -11.31 -7.77
CA ARG A 156 -8.11 -11.00 -6.63
C ARG A 156 -6.63 -11.00 -7.03
N GLU A 157 -6.17 -12.04 -7.71
CA GLU A 157 -4.79 -12.17 -8.20
C GLU A 157 -4.43 -11.05 -9.18
N SER A 158 -5.31 -10.75 -10.13
CA SER A 158 -5.08 -9.68 -11.12
C SER A 158 -4.95 -8.32 -10.46
N ALA A 159 -5.82 -8.02 -9.47
CA ALA A 159 -5.75 -6.79 -8.70
C ALA A 159 -4.49 -6.71 -7.83
N ALA A 160 -4.13 -7.82 -7.17
CA ALA A 160 -2.94 -7.92 -6.33
C ALA A 160 -1.65 -7.69 -7.13
N LEU A 161 -1.54 -8.34 -8.30
CA LEU A 161 -0.40 -8.20 -9.20
C LEU A 161 -0.24 -6.76 -9.70
N ALA A 162 -1.33 -6.14 -10.14
CA ALA A 162 -1.30 -4.78 -10.67
C ALA A 162 -0.92 -3.74 -9.60
N LEU A 163 -1.50 -3.89 -8.40
CA LEU A 163 -1.22 -3.04 -7.25
C LEU A 163 0.18 -3.30 -6.65
N GLY A 164 0.73 -4.49 -6.87
CA GLY A 164 2.03 -4.91 -6.31
C GLY A 164 1.95 -5.21 -4.81
N THR A 165 0.77 -5.59 -4.32
CA THR A 165 0.53 -5.93 -2.91
C THR A 165 -0.36 -7.16 -2.84
N GLU A 166 -0.21 -7.93 -1.76
CA GLU A 166 -1.07 -9.09 -1.52
C GLU A 166 -2.49 -8.64 -1.17
N ILE A 167 -3.48 -9.34 -1.70
CA ILE A 167 -4.89 -9.10 -1.39
C ILE A 167 -5.49 -10.41 -0.88
N GLU A 168 -6.07 -10.38 0.31
CA GLU A 168 -6.67 -11.55 0.98
C GLU A 168 -8.18 -11.44 1.08
N LEU A 169 -8.85 -12.60 1.13
CA LEU A 169 -10.29 -12.73 1.35
C LEU A 169 -10.58 -12.89 2.85
N ARG A 170 -10.51 -11.79 3.59
CA ARG A 170 -10.81 -11.76 5.04
C ARG A 170 -11.21 -10.36 5.47
N ALA A 171 -11.79 -10.26 6.66
CA ALA A 171 -12.03 -8.96 7.28
C ALA A 171 -10.70 -8.21 7.53
N PRO A 172 -10.66 -6.89 7.30
CA PRO A 172 -9.49 -6.09 7.60
C PRO A 172 -9.26 -5.98 9.11
N ALA A 173 -7.99 -6.00 9.53
CA ALA A 173 -7.58 -5.62 10.88
C ALA A 173 -7.44 -4.09 11.00
N ASP A 174 -7.20 -3.61 12.22
CA ASP A 174 -6.89 -2.19 12.45
C ASP A 174 -5.67 -1.78 11.61
N ASP A 175 -5.77 -0.59 10.97
CA ASP A 175 -4.79 -0.01 10.03
C ASP A 175 -4.66 -0.65 8.64
N GLU A 176 -5.39 -1.73 8.34
CA GLU A 176 -5.41 -2.34 7.01
C GLU A 176 -6.43 -1.69 6.07
N VAL A 177 -6.23 -1.90 4.77
CA VAL A 177 -7.14 -1.39 3.76
C VAL A 177 -8.11 -2.50 3.36
N GLY A 178 -9.39 -2.33 3.66
CA GLY A 178 -10.44 -3.29 3.31
C GLY A 178 -11.53 -2.72 2.41
N ALA A 179 -12.19 -3.59 1.64
CA ALA A 179 -13.43 -3.31 0.92
C ALA A 179 -14.41 -4.49 1.02
N THR A 180 -15.67 -4.20 1.34
CA THR A 180 -16.72 -5.23 1.48
C THR A 180 -17.25 -5.66 0.11
N ILE A 181 -17.33 -6.97 -0.10
CA ILE A 181 -18.01 -7.59 -1.23
C ILE A 181 -19.49 -7.72 -0.86
N ALA A 182 -20.36 -7.01 -1.57
CA ALA A 182 -21.80 -7.07 -1.39
C ALA A 182 -22.48 -7.74 -2.60
N ALA A 183 -23.40 -8.67 -2.35
CA ALA A 183 -24.29 -9.25 -3.36
C ALA A 183 -25.72 -8.82 -2.99
N GLY A 184 -26.32 -7.92 -3.79
CA GLY A 184 -27.53 -7.20 -3.41
C GLY A 184 -27.32 -6.39 -2.12
N GLU A 185 -28.18 -6.62 -1.12
CA GLU A 185 -28.10 -5.98 0.20
C GLU A 185 -27.23 -6.76 1.21
N ALA A 186 -26.74 -7.95 0.85
CA ALA A 186 -26.00 -8.82 1.76
C ALA A 186 -24.48 -8.65 1.60
N ALA A 187 -23.78 -8.45 2.72
CA ALA A 187 -22.32 -8.54 2.76
C ALA A 187 -21.87 -10.01 2.73
N VAL A 188 -21.12 -10.39 1.70
CA VAL A 188 -20.70 -11.78 1.44
C VAL A 188 -19.24 -12.01 1.86
N GLY A 189 -18.40 -10.98 1.83
CA GLY A 189 -16.99 -11.09 2.18
C GLY A 189 -16.27 -9.76 2.17
N HIS A 190 -14.95 -9.80 2.32
CA HIS A 190 -14.07 -8.63 2.28
C HIS A 190 -12.82 -8.94 1.47
N LEU A 191 -12.36 -7.97 0.69
CA LEU A 191 -11.00 -7.95 0.16
C LEU A 191 -10.16 -7.05 1.06
N THR A 192 -8.99 -7.52 1.46
CA THR A 192 -8.09 -6.81 2.36
C THR A 192 -6.68 -6.77 1.80
N ALA A 193 -6.04 -5.61 1.84
CA ALA A 193 -4.62 -5.45 1.57
C ALA A 193 -3.87 -4.99 2.84
N PRO A 194 -2.56 -5.30 2.95
CA PRO A 194 -1.71 -4.83 4.02
C PRO A 194 -1.77 -3.32 4.22
N ALA A 195 -1.46 -2.87 5.44
CA ALA A 195 -1.38 -1.46 5.79
C ALA A 195 -0.45 -0.71 4.82
N ALA A 196 -1.00 0.26 4.10
CA ALA A 196 -0.27 1.18 3.25
C ALA A 196 -0.42 2.60 3.81
N ARG A 197 0.56 3.47 3.53
CA ARG A 197 0.55 4.88 3.93
C ARG A 197 0.55 5.79 2.71
N GLY A 198 0.16 7.05 2.92
CA GLY A 198 0.21 8.08 1.88
C GLY A 198 -0.66 7.77 0.67
N ASP A 199 -0.15 8.10 -0.52
CA ASP A 199 -0.89 7.96 -1.77
C ASP A 199 -1.14 6.50 -2.15
N MET A 200 -0.23 5.59 -1.77
CA MET A 200 -0.43 4.16 -2.04
C MET A 200 -1.62 3.57 -1.27
N ALA A 201 -1.94 4.11 -0.09
CA ALA A 201 -3.15 3.75 0.63
C ALA A 201 -4.42 4.17 -0.12
N ILE A 202 -4.37 5.32 -0.80
CA ILE A 202 -5.46 5.79 -1.67
C ILE A 202 -5.60 4.83 -2.86
N ALA A 203 -4.49 4.51 -3.52
CA ALA A 203 -4.47 3.59 -4.65
C ALA A 203 -5.06 2.22 -4.29
N ALA A 204 -4.63 1.64 -3.16
CA ALA A 204 -5.15 0.38 -2.66
C ALA A 204 -6.66 0.45 -2.43
N ARG A 205 -7.15 1.48 -1.73
CA ARG A 205 -8.59 1.68 -1.48
C ARG A 205 -9.40 1.70 -2.77
N LEU A 206 -8.95 2.45 -3.77
CA LEU A 206 -9.65 2.58 -5.05
C LEU A 206 -9.76 1.22 -5.76
N VAL A 207 -8.66 0.48 -5.85
CA VAL A 207 -8.63 -0.83 -6.52
C VAL A 207 -9.45 -1.86 -5.76
N LEU A 208 -9.34 -1.92 -4.43
CA LEU A 208 -10.10 -2.84 -3.58
C LEU A 208 -11.61 -2.61 -3.69
N HIS A 209 -12.07 -1.35 -3.69
CA HIS A 209 -13.50 -1.05 -3.86
C HIS A 209 -14.00 -1.43 -5.25
N ALA A 210 -13.22 -1.17 -6.31
CA ALA A 210 -13.58 -1.58 -7.65
C ALA A 210 -13.65 -3.11 -7.79
N ALA A 211 -12.66 -3.81 -7.24
CA ALA A 211 -12.61 -5.27 -7.22
C ALA A 211 -13.80 -5.86 -6.44
N ALA A 212 -14.10 -5.33 -5.26
CA ALA A 212 -15.21 -5.79 -4.45
C ALA A 212 -16.57 -5.55 -5.14
N ALA A 213 -16.74 -4.41 -5.82
CA ALA A 213 -17.93 -4.12 -6.60
C ALA A 213 -18.07 -5.06 -7.81
N ALA A 214 -16.98 -5.37 -8.51
CA ALA A 214 -16.98 -6.35 -9.60
C ALA A 214 -17.36 -7.74 -9.09
N ALA A 215 -16.72 -8.21 -8.00
CA ALA A 215 -17.05 -9.46 -7.33
C ALA A 215 -18.54 -9.54 -6.93
N GLY A 216 -19.09 -8.48 -6.34
CA GLY A 216 -20.50 -8.38 -5.99
C GLY A 216 -21.43 -8.58 -7.19
N ARG A 217 -21.17 -7.87 -8.30
CA ARG A 217 -21.93 -8.04 -9.54
C ARG A 217 -21.89 -9.47 -10.08
N ARG A 218 -20.76 -10.17 -9.93
CA ARG A 218 -20.65 -11.58 -10.33
C ARG A 218 -21.52 -12.50 -9.50
N LEU A 219 -21.48 -12.33 -8.18
CA LEU A 219 -22.29 -13.12 -7.26
C LEU A 219 -23.78 -12.92 -7.54
N ASP A 220 -24.19 -11.68 -7.78
CA ASP A 220 -25.57 -11.36 -8.16
C ASP A 220 -25.96 -11.99 -9.51
N ALA A 221 -25.06 -11.98 -10.49
CA ALA A 221 -25.30 -12.61 -11.78
C ALA A 221 -25.45 -14.13 -11.65
N ALA A 222 -24.60 -14.78 -10.84
CA ALA A 222 -24.67 -16.22 -10.58
C ALA A 222 -25.95 -16.61 -9.80
N ALA A 223 -26.35 -15.81 -8.82
CA ALA A 223 -27.60 -15.99 -8.09
C ALA A 223 -28.82 -15.90 -9.03
N ARG A 224 -28.89 -14.84 -9.86
CA ARG A 224 -29.96 -14.68 -10.86
C ARG A 224 -30.02 -15.83 -11.86
N ALA A 225 -28.86 -16.30 -12.34
CA ALA A 225 -28.78 -17.44 -13.25
C ALA A 225 -29.34 -18.73 -12.63
N SER A 226 -29.17 -18.90 -11.32
CA SER A 226 -29.66 -20.07 -10.58
C SER A 226 -31.17 -20.00 -10.29
N GLU A 227 -31.74 -18.81 -10.15
CA GLU A 227 -33.18 -18.60 -9.87
C GLU A 227 -34.07 -18.71 -11.13
N LEU A 228 -33.55 -18.34 -12.30
CA LEU A 228 -34.30 -18.33 -13.58
C LEU A 228 -34.95 -19.68 -13.96
N PRO A 229 -34.27 -20.84 -13.84
CA PRO A 229 -34.86 -22.14 -14.14
C PRO A 229 -36.00 -22.54 -13.17
N ILE A 230 -35.94 -22.09 -11.92
CA ILE A 230 -36.93 -22.43 -10.90
C ILE A 230 -38.23 -21.66 -11.15
N ARG A 231 -38.14 -20.37 -11.48
CA ARG A 231 -39.32 -19.57 -11.82
C ARG A 231 -39.99 -20.02 -13.12
N SER A 232 -39.23 -20.46 -14.12
CA SER A 232 -39.84 -20.97 -15.36
C SER A 232 -40.61 -22.28 -15.13
N ARG A 233 -40.09 -23.20 -14.30
CA ARG A 233 -40.82 -24.43 -13.92
C ARG A 233 -42.05 -24.16 -13.08
N SER A 234 -41.96 -23.30 -12.07
CA SER A 234 -43.11 -22.94 -11.22
C SER A 234 -44.17 -22.16 -12.00
N GLY A 235 -43.74 -21.31 -12.95
CA GLY A 235 -44.63 -20.62 -13.88
C GLY A 235 -45.37 -21.61 -14.79
N LEU A 236 -44.65 -22.54 -15.42
CA LEU A 236 -45.25 -23.59 -16.26
C LEU A 236 -46.19 -24.51 -15.48
N LEU A 237 -45.82 -24.91 -14.25
CA LEU A 237 -46.72 -25.70 -13.38
C LEU A 237 -47.97 -24.92 -12.98
N SER A 238 -47.84 -23.63 -12.69
CA SER A 238 -48.99 -22.78 -12.37
C SER A 238 -49.90 -22.59 -13.59
N GLU A 239 -49.32 -22.41 -14.77
CA GLU A 239 -50.07 -22.30 -16.03
C GLU A 239 -50.79 -23.61 -16.37
N LEU A 240 -50.15 -24.77 -16.11
CA LEU A 240 -50.73 -26.10 -16.32
C LEU A 240 -51.87 -26.40 -15.32
N LEU A 241 -51.69 -26.05 -14.04
CA LEU A 241 -52.73 -26.18 -13.01
C LEU A 241 -53.92 -25.24 -13.24
N MET A 242 -53.67 -24.01 -13.70
CA MET A 242 -54.74 -23.06 -14.07
C MET A 242 -55.47 -23.51 -15.34
N SER A 243 -54.77 -24.10 -16.31
CA SER A 243 -55.36 -24.72 -17.51
C SER A 243 -56.24 -25.93 -17.18
N GLU A 244 -55.81 -26.81 -16.25
CA GLU A 244 -56.62 -27.95 -15.77
C GLU A 244 -57.86 -27.50 -14.98
N SER A 245 -57.73 -26.45 -14.18
CA SER A 245 -58.83 -25.86 -13.42
C SER A 245 -59.88 -25.21 -14.33
N ALA A 246 -59.45 -24.58 -15.42
CA ALA A 246 -60.34 -24.02 -16.44
C ALA A 246 -61.06 -25.12 -17.24
N ALA A 247 -60.38 -26.23 -17.55
CA ALA A 247 -60.97 -27.39 -18.23
C ALA A 247 -62.03 -28.12 -17.36
N THR A 248 -61.81 -28.22 -16.05
CA THR A 248 -62.78 -28.82 -15.11
C THR A 248 -63.99 -27.91 -14.83
N CYS A 249 -63.86 -26.58 -14.93
CA CYS A 249 -64.99 -25.66 -14.83
C CYS A 249 -65.92 -25.70 -16.08
N TRP A 250 -65.40 -26.14 -17.24
CA TRP A 250 -66.18 -26.31 -18.46
C TRP A 250 -66.98 -27.63 -18.51
N SER A 251 -66.54 -28.68 -17.80
CA SER A 251 -67.27 -29.97 -17.77
C SER A 251 -68.43 -30.02 -16.77
N GLY A 252 -68.63 -28.98 -15.94
CA GLY A 252 -69.71 -28.91 -14.94
C GLY A 252 -70.98 -28.19 -15.38
N ARG A 253 -71.08 -27.76 -16.66
CA ARG A 253 -72.21 -26.96 -17.17
C ARG A 253 -73.12 -27.71 -18.15
N ALA A 254 -73.03 -29.05 -18.17
CA ALA A 254 -73.89 -29.92 -18.95
C ALA A 254 -74.33 -31.12 -18.11
N SER A 255 -75.31 -30.91 -17.24
CA SER A 255 -76.32 -31.89 -16.80
C SER A 255 -77.40 -31.15 -16.03
#